data_AF-A0A934ZNG9-F1
#
_entry.id   AF-A0A934ZNG9-F1
#
_cell.length_a   1.000
_cell.length_b   1.000
_cell.length_c   1.000
_cell.angle_alpha   90.00
_cell.angle_beta   90.00
_cell.angle_gamma   90.00
#
_symmetry.space_group_name_H-M   'P 1'
#
loop_
_entity.id
_entity.type
_entity.pdbx_description
1 polymer ?
#
loop_
_entity_poly.entity_id
_entity_poly.type
_entity_poly.pdbx_seq_one_letter_code
_entity_poly.pdbx_strand_id
1 'polypeptide(L)'
;MTKLQPLGLALALTLGCTSSNPPAAPVDASATNDLGASDASDAAPSIDLGEEDVPPPPPAWPRELQPARVMGEARGFHAVRAIVHAHSVHSHDACDGRPYVDGGPNEPCLQSFRAALCRTKIDVIFLTEHDSLMATVPFPTVLQMRPGDEPVMEAGQLVGSRIACPDGHRVLLLPGAENDLMPLALRRHPDMLNGSIADAYNANNPAAVQRFREAGALVAIPHVEQRSIEYLREIGPDVLEVYNVHANLDPRIAGPHLGYNVGPALADILRFQRSGTGLDPEMLFMVFFQESANDLRKWATLLAEGRRIPGVAASDAHENVLPAPLTDGERGDSYRRVFRWFSNELWVRGELTRESAVEALRESRMFVAFEAFGTPVGFSYTAQTGARTREIGEEIMLSEAPVLRATRPRVNALDPSLPTPSIRLRLLRAERSGEWTEVAASDTGDVSFTPTTAGAYRAEVRITPRHVQPYLPGMERLMREVPWVYSSAIYVR
;
A
#
# COMPACT_ATOMS: atom_id res chain seq x y z
N MET A 1 19.60 30.85 39.48
CA MET A 1 20.39 30.07 38.50
C MET A 1 20.28 28.60 38.88
N THR A 2 19.28 27.92 38.34
CA THR A 2 19.03 26.50 38.63
C THR A 2 18.69 25.87 37.29
N LYS A 3 19.59 25.00 36.82
CA LYS A 3 19.54 24.35 35.50
C LYS A 3 18.41 23.32 35.50
N LEU A 4 17.45 23.47 34.60
CA LEU A 4 16.56 22.38 34.19
C LEU A 4 17.37 21.38 33.36
N GLN A 5 17.34 20.10 33.73
CA GLN A 5 17.69 18.99 32.85
C GLN A 5 16.43 18.56 32.08
N PRO A 6 16.50 18.34 30.74
CA PRO A 6 15.40 17.74 30.01
C PRO A 6 15.41 16.22 30.21
N LEU A 7 14.29 15.65 30.64
CA LEU A 7 14.03 14.22 30.48
C LEU A 7 13.90 13.95 28.97
N GLY A 8 14.95 13.36 28.39
CA GLY A 8 14.88 12.76 27.06
C GLY A 8 14.15 11.42 27.14
N LEU A 9 12.92 11.38 26.63
CA LEU A 9 12.22 10.14 26.33
C LEU A 9 12.81 9.58 25.03
N ALA A 10 13.80 8.70 25.14
CA ALA A 10 14.34 7.96 24.00
C ALA A 10 13.34 6.86 23.61
N LEU A 11 12.47 7.15 22.65
CA LEU A 11 11.70 6.13 21.95
C LEU A 11 12.69 5.41 21.00
N ALA A 12 13.28 4.32 21.47
CA ALA A 12 14.10 3.44 20.64
C ALA A 12 13.18 2.65 19.70
N LEU A 13 12.76 3.28 18.60
CA LEU A 13 12.31 2.58 17.40
C LEU A 13 13.53 1.90 16.78
N THR A 14 13.88 0.72 17.29
CA THR A 14 14.74 -0.21 16.56
C THR A 14 13.92 -0.83 15.44
N LEU A 15 13.63 -0.03 14.41
CA LEU A 15 13.27 -0.57 13.10
C LEU A 15 14.54 -1.25 12.59
N GLY A 16 14.61 -2.56 12.76
CA GLY A 16 15.82 -3.35 12.57
C GLY A 16 15.87 -4.03 11.22
N CYS A 17 15.93 -3.26 10.13
CA CYS A 17 16.32 -3.82 8.83
C CYS A 17 17.84 -3.74 8.70
N THR A 18 18.52 -4.71 9.30
CA THR A 18 19.86 -5.16 8.89
C THR A 18 19.93 -6.65 9.16
N SER A 19 20.41 -7.41 8.18
CA SER A 19 20.69 -8.84 8.24
C SER A 19 21.24 -9.29 9.60
N SER A 20 20.60 -10.33 10.15
CA SER A 20 21.11 -11.28 11.13
C SER A 20 21.74 -10.71 12.42
N ASN A 21 20.95 -10.59 13.50
CA ASN A 21 21.32 -10.99 14.86
C ASN A 21 20.07 -11.03 15.79
N PRO A 22 19.96 -12.02 16.69
CA PRO A 22 18.79 -12.16 17.57
C PRO A 22 18.82 -11.18 18.76
N PRO A 23 17.67 -10.60 19.19
CA PRO A 23 17.61 -9.73 20.34
C PRO A 23 17.49 -10.50 21.67
N ALA A 24 17.97 -9.87 22.75
CA ALA A 24 17.93 -10.38 24.12
C ALA A 24 16.56 -10.12 24.80
N ALA A 25 16.24 -10.97 25.79
CA ALA A 25 14.95 -11.04 26.50
C ALA A 25 14.61 -9.79 27.34
N PRO A 26 13.30 -9.49 27.55
CA PRO A 26 12.87 -8.33 28.33
C PRO A 26 12.89 -8.59 29.84
N VAL A 27 13.07 -7.49 30.60
CA VAL A 27 13.09 -7.45 32.07
C VAL A 27 11.76 -6.88 32.58
N ASP A 28 11.13 -7.58 33.52
CA ASP A 28 9.90 -7.18 34.22
C ASP A 28 10.12 -5.94 35.11
N ALA A 29 9.15 -5.03 35.12
CA ALA A 29 9.00 -4.03 36.18
C ALA A 29 7.51 -3.74 36.45
N SER A 30 6.96 -4.45 37.43
CA SER A 30 5.73 -4.10 38.14
C SER A 30 6.03 -3.00 39.18
N ALA A 31 5.27 -1.91 39.16
CA ALA A 31 5.15 -1.03 40.33
C ALA A 31 3.75 -0.42 40.40
N THR A 32 2.99 -0.90 41.38
CA THR A 32 1.75 -0.33 41.91
C THR A 32 2.03 1.04 42.54
N ASN A 33 1.16 2.02 42.32
CA ASN A 33 0.98 3.12 43.26
C ASN A 33 -0.50 3.44 43.44
N ASP A 34 -0.91 3.15 44.66
CA ASP A 34 -2.16 3.45 45.35
C ASP A 34 -2.02 4.82 46.01
N LEU A 35 -2.86 5.80 45.67
CA LEU A 35 -3.08 7.00 46.49
C LEU A 35 -4.48 7.60 46.23
N GLY A 36 -5.38 7.36 47.17
CA GLY A 36 -5.97 8.43 47.98
C GLY A 36 -7.07 9.30 47.34
N ALA A 37 -8.31 8.92 47.63
CA ALA A 37 -9.48 9.77 47.51
C ALA A 37 -9.46 10.92 48.56
N SER A 38 -9.93 12.10 48.17
CA SER A 38 -10.53 13.07 49.09
C SER A 38 -11.60 13.90 48.39
N ASP A 39 -12.82 13.75 48.90
CA ASP A 39 -13.99 14.59 48.64
C ASP A 39 -13.73 16.06 48.99
N ALA A 40 -14.16 16.96 48.11
CA ALA A 40 -14.55 18.32 48.48
C ALA A 40 -15.60 18.81 47.48
N SER A 41 -16.86 18.69 47.89
CA SER A 41 -18.02 19.28 47.26
C SER A 41 -18.07 20.78 47.57
N ASP A 42 -17.95 21.62 46.55
CA ASP A 42 -18.43 23.01 46.62
C ASP A 42 -19.19 23.33 45.32
N ALA A 43 -20.50 23.51 45.49
CA ALA A 43 -21.42 23.86 44.43
C ALA A 43 -21.24 25.34 44.04
N ALA A 44 -20.59 25.58 42.91
CA ALA A 44 -20.61 26.86 42.24
C ALA A 44 -21.95 27.05 41.48
N PRO A 45 -22.50 28.27 41.42
CA PRO A 45 -23.76 28.55 40.74
C PRO A 45 -23.65 28.25 39.25
N SER A 46 -24.61 27.49 38.71
CA SER A 46 -24.72 27.19 37.29
C SER A 46 -24.99 28.48 36.52
N ILE A 47 -23.94 29.01 35.89
CA ILE A 47 -24.08 29.97 34.81
C ILE A 47 -24.58 29.15 33.62
N ASP A 48 -25.83 29.39 33.22
CA ASP A 48 -26.40 28.94 31.95
C ASP A 48 -25.65 29.67 30.82
N LEU A 49 -24.46 29.18 30.53
CA LEU A 49 -23.78 29.43 29.27
C LEU A 49 -24.59 28.66 28.25
N GLY A 50 -25.53 29.35 27.60
CA GLY A 50 -26.41 28.75 26.60
C GLY A 50 -25.60 27.80 25.73
N GLU A 51 -26.10 26.57 25.56
CA GLU A 51 -25.46 25.50 24.81
C GLU A 51 -24.73 26.10 23.62
N GLU A 52 -23.40 26.17 23.70
CA GLU A 52 -22.61 26.42 22.50
C GLU A 52 -23.09 25.36 21.52
N ASP A 53 -23.59 25.79 20.36
CA ASP A 53 -24.01 24.92 19.26
C ASP A 53 -22.79 24.08 18.86
N VAL A 54 -22.53 23.00 19.59
CA VAL A 54 -21.50 22.03 19.29
C VAL A 54 -21.97 21.38 18.00
N PRO A 55 -21.28 21.56 16.87
CA PRO A 55 -21.71 20.95 15.63
C PRO A 55 -21.83 19.44 15.85
N PRO A 56 -22.88 18.80 15.29
CA PRO A 56 -23.07 17.37 15.47
C PRO A 56 -21.81 16.62 15.03
N PRO A 57 -21.44 15.51 15.70
CA PRO A 57 -20.28 14.74 15.32
C PRO A 57 -20.41 14.26 13.88
N PRO A 58 -19.30 14.16 13.12
CA PRO A 58 -19.37 13.65 11.77
C PRO A 58 -19.88 12.20 11.76
N PRO A 59 -20.48 11.73 10.65
CA PRO A 59 -20.86 10.33 10.51
C PRO A 59 -19.64 9.42 10.69
N ALA A 60 -19.80 8.20 11.19
CA ALA A 60 -18.66 7.31 11.41
C ALA A 60 -17.89 7.01 10.10
N TRP A 61 -16.55 7.09 10.14
CA TRP A 61 -15.75 6.75 8.97
C TRP A 61 -15.77 5.23 8.71
N PRO A 62 -15.96 4.78 7.45
CA PRO A 62 -15.98 3.35 7.14
C PRO A 62 -14.64 2.66 7.42
N ARG A 63 -14.65 1.67 8.31
CA ARG A 63 -13.48 0.82 8.65
C ARG A 63 -13.23 -0.33 7.69
N GLU A 64 -14.19 -0.58 6.80
CA GLU A 64 -14.15 -1.63 5.79
C GLU A 64 -14.17 -0.98 4.40
N LEU A 65 -13.70 -1.73 3.41
CA LEU A 65 -13.85 -1.33 2.02
C LEU A 65 -15.04 -2.08 1.40
N GLN A 66 -15.69 -1.44 0.45
CA GLN A 66 -16.64 -2.11 -0.42
C GLN A 66 -15.91 -3.02 -1.44
N PRO A 67 -16.58 -4.01 -2.06
CA PRO A 67 -15.98 -4.84 -3.09
C PRO A 67 -15.44 -4.03 -4.27
N ALA A 68 -14.31 -4.44 -4.87
CA ALA A 68 -13.62 -3.70 -5.93
C ALA A 68 -14.49 -3.38 -7.15
N ARG A 69 -15.53 -4.19 -7.42
CA ARG A 69 -16.52 -3.97 -8.50
C ARG A 69 -17.17 -2.59 -8.49
N VAL A 70 -17.17 -1.86 -7.38
CA VAL A 70 -17.64 -0.45 -7.37
C VAL A 70 -16.80 0.48 -8.25
N MET A 71 -15.55 0.11 -8.52
CA MET A 71 -14.68 0.84 -9.46
C MET A 71 -15.20 0.74 -10.91
N GLY A 72 -16.07 -0.24 -11.18
CA GLY A 72 -16.75 -0.44 -12.44
C GLY A 72 -16.15 -1.56 -13.29
N GLU A 73 -16.77 -1.74 -14.45
CA GLU A 73 -16.37 -2.69 -15.48
C GLU A 73 -16.30 -1.96 -16.82
N ALA A 74 -15.35 -2.34 -17.67
CA ALA A 74 -15.21 -1.74 -18.98
C ALA A 74 -14.62 -2.74 -19.97
N ARG A 75 -15.31 -2.93 -21.11
CA ARG A 75 -14.78 -3.69 -22.27
C ARG A 75 -14.28 -5.10 -21.90
N GLY A 76 -15.03 -5.78 -21.03
CA GLY A 76 -14.72 -7.13 -20.54
C GLY A 76 -13.70 -7.18 -19.40
N PHE A 77 -13.19 -6.03 -18.96
CA PHE A 77 -12.40 -5.91 -17.74
C PHE A 77 -13.27 -5.55 -16.54
N HIS A 78 -12.87 -6.04 -15.38
CA HIS A 78 -13.36 -5.60 -14.08
C HIS A 78 -12.18 -5.37 -13.14
N ALA A 79 -12.38 -4.50 -12.14
CA ALA A 79 -11.36 -4.22 -11.14
C ALA A 79 -11.23 -5.39 -10.14
N VAL A 80 -9.99 -5.73 -9.85
CA VAL A 80 -9.55 -6.70 -8.84
C VAL A 80 -8.61 -5.97 -7.89
N ARG A 81 -8.98 -5.89 -6.62
CA ARG A 81 -8.18 -5.20 -5.59
C ARG A 81 -7.02 -6.07 -5.15
N ALA A 82 -5.80 -5.57 -5.34
CA ALA A 82 -4.58 -6.27 -4.97
C ALA A 82 -3.77 -5.56 -3.89
N ILE A 83 -3.20 -6.36 -2.99
CA ILE A 83 -2.03 -5.99 -2.19
C ILE A 83 -0.80 -6.62 -2.85
N VAL A 84 0.17 -5.79 -3.20
CA VAL A 84 1.47 -6.20 -3.75
C VAL A 84 2.50 -5.74 -2.73
N HIS A 85 3.23 -6.69 -2.15
CA HIS A 85 4.18 -6.49 -1.04
C HIS A 85 3.53 -6.44 0.36
N ALA A 86 3.44 -7.63 0.98
CA ALA A 86 2.97 -7.83 2.33
C ALA A 86 3.51 -9.16 2.88
N HIS A 87 3.60 -9.24 4.21
CA HIS A 87 4.19 -10.35 4.91
C HIS A 87 3.15 -10.98 5.83
N SER A 88 3.39 -12.23 6.19
CA SER A 88 2.54 -12.98 7.11
C SER A 88 3.40 -13.64 8.19
N VAL A 89 2.83 -14.62 8.89
CA VAL A 89 3.53 -15.49 9.84
C VAL A 89 4.69 -16.30 9.22
N HIS A 90 4.97 -16.18 7.92
CA HIS A 90 6.13 -16.79 7.28
C HIS A 90 7.27 -15.80 7.02
N SER A 91 7.22 -14.61 7.63
CA SER A 91 8.28 -13.60 7.61
C SER A 91 8.86 -13.39 9.01
N HIS A 92 10.18 -13.15 9.12
CA HIS A 92 10.89 -13.24 10.41
C HIS A 92 10.55 -12.14 11.42
N ASP A 93 10.21 -10.95 10.93
CA ASP A 93 9.89 -9.76 11.71
C ASP A 93 8.38 -9.48 11.78
N ALA A 94 7.56 -10.30 11.12
CA ALA A 94 6.11 -10.22 11.25
C ALA A 94 5.66 -10.60 12.66
N CYS A 95 4.48 -10.10 13.05
CA CYS A 95 3.83 -10.42 14.32
C CYS A 95 4.71 -10.05 15.53
N ASP A 96 5.17 -8.80 15.59
CA ASP A 96 6.11 -8.30 16.61
C ASP A 96 7.42 -9.12 16.69
N GLY A 97 7.94 -9.58 15.54
CA GLY A 97 9.12 -10.46 15.49
C GLY A 97 8.90 -11.84 16.09
N ARG A 98 7.64 -12.26 16.25
CA ARG A 98 7.24 -13.56 16.77
C ARG A 98 6.29 -14.26 15.80
N PRO A 99 6.74 -14.58 14.58
CA PRO A 99 5.90 -15.22 13.57
C PRO A 99 5.48 -16.65 13.95
N TYR A 100 6.26 -17.30 14.82
CA TYR A 100 5.98 -18.63 15.36
C TYR A 100 6.00 -18.62 16.89
N VAL A 101 5.00 -19.27 17.50
CA VAL A 101 4.84 -19.42 18.95
C VAL A 101 4.53 -20.89 19.23
N ASP A 102 5.20 -21.47 20.23
CA ASP A 102 5.00 -22.85 20.68
C ASP A 102 5.10 -23.92 19.55
N GLY A 103 5.99 -23.69 18.58
CA GLY A 103 6.25 -24.62 17.48
C GLY A 103 5.27 -24.55 16.31
N GLY A 104 4.31 -23.61 16.33
CA GLY A 104 3.39 -23.33 15.23
C GLY A 104 3.36 -21.85 14.85
N PRO A 105 2.64 -21.47 13.79
CA PRO A 105 2.43 -20.07 13.44
C PRO A 105 1.76 -19.30 14.59
N ASN A 106 2.07 -18.01 14.72
CA ASN A 106 1.38 -17.09 15.61
C ASN A 106 -0.07 -16.92 15.16
N GLU A 107 -0.95 -17.79 15.69
CA GLU A 107 -2.31 -17.92 15.21
C GLU A 107 -3.16 -16.64 15.41
N PRO A 108 -3.06 -15.88 16.52
CA PRO A 108 -3.71 -14.57 16.62
C PRO A 108 -3.31 -13.60 15.50
N CYS A 109 -2.02 -13.50 15.18
CA CYS A 109 -1.52 -12.65 14.10
C CYS A 109 -2.01 -13.12 12.72
N LEU A 110 -1.95 -14.43 12.46
CA LEU A 110 -2.47 -15.01 11.22
C LEU A 110 -3.98 -14.77 11.06
N GLN A 111 -4.75 -14.86 12.14
CA GLN A 111 -6.18 -14.55 12.13
C GLN A 111 -6.44 -13.06 11.85
N SER A 112 -5.62 -12.16 12.43
CA SER A 112 -5.66 -10.72 12.11
C SER A 112 -5.44 -10.49 10.62
N PHE A 113 -4.37 -11.07 10.06
CA PHE A 113 -4.05 -11.01 8.62
C PHE A 113 -5.20 -11.49 7.75
N ARG A 114 -5.74 -12.68 8.03
CA ARG A 114 -6.84 -13.27 7.23
C ARG A 114 -8.14 -12.46 7.34
N ALA A 115 -8.46 -11.98 8.54
CA ALA A 115 -9.63 -11.13 8.76
C ALA A 115 -9.50 -9.79 8.02
N ALA A 116 -8.30 -9.20 8.02
CA ALA A 116 -8.01 -7.97 7.30
C ALA A 116 -8.33 -8.10 5.81
N LEU A 117 -7.82 -9.14 5.14
CA LEU A 117 -8.08 -9.39 3.71
C LEU A 117 -9.58 -9.43 3.39
N CYS A 118 -10.36 -10.09 4.23
CA CYS A 118 -11.82 -10.20 4.07
C CYS A 118 -12.56 -8.88 4.32
N ARG A 119 -12.12 -8.09 5.32
CA ARG A 119 -12.77 -6.83 5.71
C ARG A 119 -12.41 -5.66 4.77
N THR A 120 -11.22 -5.68 4.18
CA THR A 120 -10.80 -4.68 3.18
C THR A 120 -11.09 -5.13 1.74
N LYS A 121 -11.80 -6.26 1.56
CA LYS A 121 -12.23 -6.79 0.25
C LYS A 121 -11.06 -6.87 -0.73
N ILE A 122 -9.93 -7.39 -0.25
CA ILE A 122 -8.79 -7.71 -1.11
C ILE A 122 -9.19 -8.93 -1.92
N ASP A 123 -9.07 -8.86 -3.24
CA ASP A 123 -9.39 -9.96 -4.14
C ASP A 123 -8.15 -10.85 -4.37
N VAL A 124 -6.95 -10.27 -4.40
CA VAL A 124 -5.68 -10.99 -4.53
C VAL A 124 -4.58 -10.36 -3.65
N ILE A 125 -3.76 -11.21 -3.03
CA ILE A 125 -2.57 -10.78 -2.29
C ILE A 125 -1.34 -11.50 -2.85
N PHE A 126 -0.32 -10.71 -3.16
CA PHE A 126 1.02 -11.20 -3.48
C PHE A 126 1.85 -11.11 -2.20
N LEU A 127 1.99 -12.25 -1.52
CA LEU A 127 2.87 -12.37 -0.36
C LEU A 127 4.32 -12.26 -0.79
N THR A 128 5.14 -11.67 0.05
CA THR A 128 6.55 -11.40 -0.21
C THR A 128 7.37 -11.71 1.03
N GLU A 129 7.24 -12.91 1.56
CA GLU A 129 7.86 -13.29 2.83
C GLU A 129 9.39 -13.13 2.82
N HIS A 130 10.00 -12.80 3.96
CA HIS A 130 11.46 -12.79 4.07
C HIS A 130 12.04 -14.19 3.86
N ASP A 131 13.15 -14.26 3.13
CA ASP A 131 13.82 -15.51 2.76
C ASP A 131 14.21 -16.39 3.95
N SER A 132 14.60 -15.76 5.05
CA SER A 132 15.12 -16.41 6.25
C SER A 132 14.14 -17.39 6.88
N LEU A 133 12.83 -17.21 6.64
CA LEU A 133 11.81 -18.18 7.02
C LEU A 133 11.23 -18.89 5.80
N MET A 134 10.98 -18.19 4.69
CA MET A 134 10.40 -18.80 3.48
C MET A 134 11.24 -19.97 2.96
N ALA A 135 12.58 -19.88 2.99
CA ALA A 135 13.49 -20.91 2.53
C ALA A 135 13.54 -22.15 3.46
N THR A 136 12.99 -22.06 4.67
CA THR A 136 13.08 -23.11 5.70
C THR A 136 11.86 -24.03 5.75
N VAL A 137 10.77 -23.63 5.08
CA VAL A 137 9.52 -24.39 5.05
C VAL A 137 9.26 -24.95 3.65
N PRO A 138 8.56 -26.10 3.53
CA PRO A 138 8.08 -26.55 2.23
C PRO A 138 7.17 -25.52 1.56
N PHE A 139 7.26 -25.39 0.23
CA PHE A 139 6.46 -24.42 -0.53
C PHE A 139 4.94 -24.44 -0.23
N PRO A 140 4.27 -25.61 -0.06
CA PRO A 140 2.86 -25.65 0.33
C PRO A 140 2.54 -24.98 1.67
N THR A 141 3.51 -24.92 2.59
CA THR A 141 3.32 -24.28 3.91
C THR A 141 3.12 -22.77 3.76
N VAL A 142 3.86 -22.12 2.85
CA VAL A 142 3.79 -20.66 2.60
C VAL A 142 2.38 -20.21 2.17
N LEU A 143 1.61 -21.12 1.57
CA LEU A 143 0.26 -20.87 1.07
C LEU A 143 -0.81 -20.81 2.16
N GLN A 144 -0.44 -21.09 3.42
CA GLN A 144 -1.26 -20.87 4.61
C GLN A 144 -2.66 -21.45 4.53
N MET A 145 -2.82 -22.58 3.84
CA MET A 145 -4.12 -23.22 3.70
C MET A 145 -4.70 -23.60 5.07
N ARG A 146 -5.99 -23.29 5.24
CA ARG A 146 -6.80 -23.64 6.41
C ARG A 146 -8.05 -24.41 5.99
N PRO A 147 -8.74 -25.07 6.94
CA PRO A 147 -10.05 -25.66 6.65
C PRO A 147 -10.99 -24.61 6.03
N GLY A 148 -11.61 -24.98 4.90
CA GLY A 148 -12.49 -24.09 4.13
C GLY A 148 -11.81 -23.33 2.99
N ASP A 149 -10.47 -23.24 2.98
CA ASP A 149 -9.73 -22.67 1.85
C ASP A 149 -9.73 -23.66 0.66
N GLU A 150 -9.60 -23.11 -0.54
CA GLU A 150 -9.56 -23.91 -1.77
C GLU A 150 -8.14 -23.90 -2.36
N PRO A 151 -7.58 -25.06 -2.77
CA PRO A 151 -6.27 -25.10 -3.41
C PRO A 151 -6.32 -24.51 -4.82
N VAL A 152 -5.31 -23.72 -5.19
CA VAL A 152 -5.11 -23.28 -6.58
C VAL A 152 -4.05 -24.17 -7.21
N MET A 153 -4.50 -25.01 -8.15
CA MET A 153 -3.66 -26.01 -8.80
C MET A 153 -3.33 -25.61 -10.24
N GLU A 154 -2.06 -25.71 -10.63
CA GLU A 154 -1.62 -25.60 -12.02
C GLU A 154 -0.75 -26.81 -12.36
N ALA A 155 -1.10 -27.55 -13.42
CA ALA A 155 -0.39 -28.77 -13.83
C ALA A 155 -0.15 -29.80 -12.68
N GLY A 156 -1.11 -29.91 -11.76
CA GLY A 156 -1.03 -30.80 -10.61
C GLY A 156 -0.15 -30.29 -9.45
N GLN A 157 0.39 -29.08 -9.54
CA GLN A 157 1.14 -28.42 -8.47
C GLN A 157 0.27 -27.39 -7.77
N LEU A 158 0.41 -27.31 -6.44
CA LEU A 158 -0.22 -26.28 -5.63
C LEU A 158 0.60 -24.98 -5.75
N VAL A 159 0.01 -23.96 -6.40
CA VAL A 159 0.69 -22.70 -6.75
C VAL A 159 0.09 -21.47 -6.06
N GLY A 160 -0.95 -21.67 -5.27
CA GLY A 160 -1.71 -20.63 -4.59
C GLY A 160 -2.80 -21.22 -3.70
N SER A 161 -3.52 -20.38 -2.98
CA SER A 161 -4.72 -20.76 -2.24
C SER A 161 -5.81 -19.70 -2.41
N ARG A 162 -7.08 -20.09 -2.28
CA ARG A 162 -8.20 -19.16 -2.11
C ARG A 162 -8.64 -19.17 -0.66
N ILE A 163 -8.36 -18.08 0.05
CA ILE A 163 -8.82 -17.88 1.43
C ILE A 163 -10.33 -17.69 1.43
N ALA A 164 -11.03 -18.48 2.24
CA ALA A 164 -12.47 -18.35 2.41
C ALA A 164 -12.81 -17.26 3.45
N CYS A 165 -13.63 -16.28 3.03
CA CYS A 165 -14.18 -15.27 3.91
C CYS A 165 -15.58 -15.65 4.43
N PRO A 166 -15.97 -15.19 5.64
CA PRO A 166 -17.27 -15.49 6.23
C PRO A 166 -18.48 -15.05 5.41
N ASP A 167 -18.34 -14.01 4.60
CA ASP A 167 -19.39 -13.43 3.75
C ASP A 167 -19.47 -14.05 2.35
N GLY A 168 -18.70 -15.11 2.09
CA GLY A 168 -18.61 -15.76 0.78
C GLY A 168 -17.56 -15.16 -0.15
N HIS A 169 -16.91 -14.05 0.23
CA HIS A 169 -15.76 -13.53 -0.52
C HIS A 169 -14.60 -14.56 -0.55
N ARG A 170 -13.77 -14.47 -1.58
CA ARG A 170 -12.60 -15.36 -1.78
C ARG A 170 -11.39 -14.51 -2.13
N VAL A 171 -10.30 -14.72 -1.41
CA VAL A 171 -9.04 -13.99 -1.65
C VAL A 171 -8.02 -14.93 -2.26
N LEU A 172 -7.54 -14.61 -3.45
CA LEU A 172 -6.44 -15.35 -4.08
C LEU A 172 -5.12 -14.97 -3.41
N LEU A 173 -4.47 -15.93 -2.74
CA LEU A 173 -3.14 -15.77 -2.17
C LEU A 173 -2.10 -16.37 -3.12
N LEU A 174 -1.13 -15.56 -3.50
CA LEU A 174 -0.02 -15.93 -4.37
C LEU A 174 1.30 -15.75 -3.61
N PRO A 175 2.12 -16.81 -3.48
CA PRO A 175 3.35 -16.76 -2.70
C PRO A 175 4.46 -16.02 -3.46
N GLY A 176 5.37 -15.44 -2.71
CA GLY A 176 6.51 -14.68 -3.19
C GLY A 176 7.50 -14.47 -2.06
N ALA A 177 8.59 -13.78 -2.34
CA ALA A 177 9.60 -13.43 -1.36
C ALA A 177 9.98 -11.95 -1.46
N GLU A 178 10.53 -11.41 -0.38
CA GLU A 178 11.21 -10.12 -0.39
C GLU A 178 12.68 -10.29 0.03
N ASN A 179 13.59 -9.76 -0.79
CA ASN A 179 15.00 -9.50 -0.49
C ASN A 179 15.43 -8.27 -1.30
N ASP A 180 16.64 -8.26 -1.86
CA ASP A 180 17.04 -7.29 -2.88
C ASP A 180 16.22 -7.33 -4.17
N LEU A 181 15.60 -8.49 -4.45
CA LEU A 181 14.60 -8.72 -5.47
C LEU A 181 13.32 -9.19 -4.79
N MET A 182 12.17 -8.97 -5.43
CA MET A 182 10.87 -9.36 -4.91
C MET A 182 10.13 -10.23 -5.94
N PRO A 183 10.40 -11.55 -5.99
CA PRO A 183 9.64 -12.46 -6.85
C PRO A 183 8.18 -12.57 -6.39
N LEU A 184 7.25 -12.23 -7.29
CA LEU A 184 5.81 -12.27 -7.08
C LEU A 184 5.18 -13.50 -7.75
N ALA A 185 4.23 -14.14 -7.07
CA ALA A 185 3.44 -15.25 -7.58
C ALA A 185 4.27 -16.45 -8.07
N LEU A 186 5.25 -16.87 -7.27
CA LEU A 186 6.02 -18.10 -7.48
C LEU A 186 5.09 -19.31 -7.64
N ARG A 187 5.52 -20.30 -8.45
CA ARG A 187 4.85 -21.61 -8.55
C ARG A 187 5.51 -22.67 -7.66
N ARG A 188 6.75 -22.42 -7.25
CA ARG A 188 7.63 -23.28 -6.46
C ARG A 188 8.76 -22.45 -5.87
N HIS A 189 9.54 -23.01 -4.95
CA HIS A 189 10.84 -22.42 -4.62
C HIS A 189 11.74 -22.34 -5.87
N PRO A 190 12.60 -21.32 -5.96
CA PRO A 190 13.62 -21.25 -6.99
C PRO A 190 14.56 -22.46 -6.89
N ASP A 191 15.19 -22.81 -8.01
CA ASP A 191 16.21 -23.85 -8.00
C ASP A 191 17.39 -23.44 -7.11
N MET A 192 17.89 -24.39 -6.31
CA MET A 192 18.96 -24.13 -5.36
C MET A 192 20.18 -23.50 -6.05
N LEU A 193 20.76 -22.50 -5.40
CA LEU A 193 22.05 -21.93 -5.77
C LEU A 193 23.08 -22.46 -4.78
N ASN A 194 24.20 -23.01 -5.27
CA ASN A 194 25.23 -23.62 -4.43
C ASN A 194 24.70 -24.69 -3.45
N GLY A 195 23.60 -25.38 -3.82
CA GLY A 195 22.95 -26.37 -2.95
C GLY A 195 22.07 -25.79 -1.84
N SER A 196 21.81 -24.48 -1.85
CA SER A 196 21.03 -23.76 -0.85
C SER A 196 19.85 -23.02 -1.49
N ILE A 197 18.65 -23.18 -0.91
CA ILE A 197 17.46 -22.40 -1.30
C ILE A 197 17.61 -20.95 -0.80
N ALA A 198 18.20 -20.75 0.38
CA ALA A 198 18.44 -19.41 0.92
C ALA A 198 19.41 -18.61 0.04
N ASP A 199 20.45 -19.24 -0.50
CA ASP A 199 21.37 -18.60 -1.44
C ASP A 199 20.65 -18.21 -2.73
N ALA A 200 19.69 -19.02 -3.18
CA ALA A 200 18.89 -18.72 -4.36
C ALA A 200 17.99 -17.50 -4.15
N TYR A 201 17.40 -17.36 -2.95
CA TYR A 201 16.57 -16.21 -2.60
C TYR A 201 17.38 -14.92 -2.40
N ASN A 202 18.57 -15.02 -1.80
CA ASN A 202 19.45 -13.86 -1.55
C ASN A 202 20.18 -13.34 -2.80
N ALA A 203 20.17 -14.08 -3.91
CA ALA A 203 20.81 -13.65 -5.13
C ALA A 203 20.06 -12.44 -5.75
N ASN A 204 20.81 -11.42 -6.17
CA ASN A 204 20.29 -10.10 -6.53
C ASN A 204 20.78 -9.57 -7.89
N ASN A 205 21.10 -10.47 -8.82
CA ASN A 205 21.69 -10.15 -10.11
C ASN A 205 20.80 -10.66 -11.27
N PRO A 206 21.11 -10.33 -12.54
CA PRO A 206 20.29 -10.77 -13.68
C PRO A 206 20.08 -12.28 -13.78
N ALA A 207 21.04 -13.11 -13.31
CA ALA A 207 20.86 -14.56 -13.28
C ALA A 207 19.84 -15.00 -12.21
N ALA A 208 19.77 -14.29 -11.08
CA ALA A 208 18.73 -14.50 -10.08
C ALA A 208 17.34 -14.13 -10.61
N VAL A 209 17.22 -13.04 -11.36
CA VAL A 209 15.97 -12.66 -12.03
C VAL A 209 15.47 -13.80 -12.92
N GLN A 210 16.35 -14.40 -13.74
CA GLN A 210 15.96 -15.52 -14.59
C GLN A 210 15.54 -16.75 -13.78
N ARG A 211 16.27 -17.09 -12.71
CA ARG A 211 15.90 -18.18 -11.81
C ARG A 211 14.50 -18.00 -11.22
N PHE A 212 14.13 -16.79 -10.81
CA PHE A 212 12.79 -16.51 -10.31
C PHE A 212 11.72 -16.61 -11.41
N ARG A 213 12.01 -16.13 -12.63
CA ARG A 213 11.10 -16.30 -13.78
C ARG A 213 10.91 -17.77 -14.16
N GLU A 214 11.95 -18.58 -14.09
CA GLU A 214 11.90 -20.04 -14.27
C GLU A 214 11.09 -20.74 -13.17
N ALA A 215 11.06 -20.18 -11.96
CA ALA A 215 10.15 -20.58 -10.88
C ALA A 215 8.71 -20.02 -11.05
N GLY A 216 8.44 -19.30 -12.15
CA GLY A 216 7.13 -18.82 -12.55
C GLY A 216 6.80 -17.40 -12.09
N ALA A 217 7.72 -16.68 -11.43
CA ALA A 217 7.44 -15.37 -10.86
C ALA A 217 7.51 -14.22 -11.88
N LEU A 218 6.84 -13.11 -11.56
CA LEU A 218 7.27 -11.78 -11.98
C LEU A 218 8.34 -11.30 -11.00
N VAL A 219 9.34 -10.56 -11.44
CA VAL A 219 10.36 -9.99 -10.54
C VAL A 219 10.11 -8.51 -10.34
N ALA A 220 9.64 -8.14 -9.16
CA ALA A 220 9.51 -6.77 -8.71
C ALA A 220 10.79 -6.28 -8.01
N ILE A 221 10.93 -4.97 -7.88
CA ILE A 221 11.95 -4.35 -7.03
C ILE A 221 11.24 -3.60 -5.90
N PRO A 222 11.45 -4.02 -4.64
CA PRO A 222 10.98 -3.28 -3.47
C PRO A 222 11.96 -2.16 -3.15
N HIS A 223 11.56 -1.24 -2.26
CA HIS A 223 12.44 -0.21 -1.71
C HIS A 223 13.22 0.55 -2.79
N VAL A 224 12.51 0.92 -3.87
CA VAL A 224 13.11 1.58 -5.03
C VAL A 224 13.84 2.86 -4.60
N GLU A 225 13.44 3.49 -3.50
CA GLU A 225 14.05 4.70 -2.94
C GLU A 225 15.52 4.50 -2.58
N GLN A 226 15.92 3.26 -2.29
CA GLN A 226 17.28 2.87 -1.93
C GLN A 226 18.10 2.39 -3.15
N ARG A 227 17.47 2.18 -4.31
CA ARG A 227 18.12 1.67 -5.52
C ARG A 227 18.54 2.78 -6.48
N SER A 228 19.67 2.61 -7.15
CA SER A 228 20.09 3.49 -8.24
C SER A 228 19.33 3.18 -9.52
N ILE A 229 19.24 4.15 -10.44
CA ILE A 229 18.63 3.92 -11.75
C ILE A 229 19.47 2.94 -12.59
N GLU A 230 20.79 2.94 -12.44
CA GLU A 230 21.70 1.99 -13.09
C GLU A 230 21.41 0.55 -12.68
N TYR A 231 21.17 0.30 -11.39
CA TYR A 231 20.77 -1.01 -10.88
C TYR A 231 19.45 -1.47 -11.52
N LEU A 232 18.43 -0.59 -11.59
CA LEU A 232 17.14 -0.95 -12.19
C LEU A 232 17.26 -1.25 -13.70
N ARG A 233 18.15 -0.54 -14.41
CA ARG A 233 18.45 -0.81 -15.83
C ARG A 233 19.11 -2.19 -16.00
N GLU A 234 20.09 -2.51 -15.16
CA GLU A 234 20.81 -3.79 -15.19
C GLU A 234 19.89 -4.98 -14.87
N ILE A 235 19.13 -4.89 -13.79
CA ILE A 235 18.26 -5.97 -13.32
C ILE A 235 17.09 -6.21 -14.27
N GLY A 236 16.55 -5.14 -14.85
CA GLY A 236 15.46 -5.23 -15.80
C GLY A 236 14.17 -5.82 -15.20
N PRO A 237 13.58 -5.16 -14.18
CA PRO A 237 12.44 -5.72 -13.46
C PRO A 237 11.14 -5.69 -14.26
N ASP A 238 10.20 -6.52 -13.81
CA ASP A 238 8.85 -6.66 -14.37
C ASP A 238 7.85 -5.70 -13.68
N VAL A 239 8.11 -5.28 -12.45
CA VAL A 239 7.27 -4.39 -11.63
C VAL A 239 8.17 -3.48 -10.78
N LEU A 240 7.75 -2.24 -10.53
CA LEU A 240 8.44 -1.33 -9.60
C LEU A 240 7.51 -0.87 -8.49
N GLU A 241 8.03 -0.87 -7.28
CA GLU A 241 7.42 -0.16 -6.16
C GLU A 241 7.66 1.34 -6.32
N VAL A 242 6.60 2.12 -6.54
CA VAL A 242 6.68 3.58 -6.72
C VAL A 242 6.17 4.35 -5.49
N TYR A 243 5.71 3.61 -4.49
CA TYR A 243 5.32 4.11 -3.18
C TYR A 243 5.42 2.99 -2.15
N ASN A 244 6.01 3.27 -0.98
CA ASN A 244 6.03 2.38 0.17
C ASN A 244 5.76 3.13 1.47
N VAL A 245 4.83 2.62 2.28
CA VAL A 245 4.54 3.18 3.61
C VAL A 245 5.70 3.04 4.58
N HIS A 246 6.41 1.91 4.54
CA HIS A 246 7.57 1.67 5.38
C HIS A 246 8.61 2.79 5.20
N ALA A 247 8.90 3.15 3.95
CA ALA A 247 9.82 4.24 3.62
C ALA A 247 9.36 5.59 4.20
N ASN A 248 8.05 5.78 4.41
CA ASN A 248 7.51 7.00 4.99
C ASN A 248 7.64 7.08 6.53
N LEU A 249 7.85 5.94 7.19
CA LEU A 249 7.89 5.83 8.65
C LEU A 249 9.30 5.60 9.20
N ASP A 250 10.16 4.89 8.46
CA ASP A 250 11.51 4.61 8.92
C ASP A 250 12.41 5.87 8.82
N PRO A 251 12.90 6.43 9.95
CA PRO A 251 13.80 7.58 9.93
C PRO A 251 15.08 7.36 9.12
N ARG A 252 15.54 6.11 9.00
CA ARG A 252 16.74 5.70 8.25
C ARG A 252 16.53 5.79 6.75
N ILE A 253 15.27 5.76 6.29
CA ILE A 253 14.88 5.85 4.88
C ILE A 253 14.32 7.23 4.57
N ALA A 254 13.32 7.69 5.32
CA ALA A 254 12.59 8.93 5.07
C ALA A 254 13.50 10.17 5.01
N GLY A 255 14.48 10.27 5.91
CA GLY A 255 15.45 11.36 5.90
C GLY A 255 16.37 11.30 4.67
N PRO A 256 17.21 10.26 4.54
CA PRO A 256 18.22 10.18 3.48
C PRO A 256 17.66 10.03 2.05
N HIS A 257 16.53 9.35 1.89
CA HIS A 257 16.00 8.96 0.56
C HIS A 257 14.75 9.74 0.14
N LEU A 258 13.92 10.19 1.08
CA LEU A 258 12.70 10.96 0.79
C LEU A 258 12.80 12.45 1.14
N GLY A 259 13.83 12.85 1.90
CA GLY A 259 14.15 14.25 2.17
C GLY A 259 13.27 14.92 3.20
N TYR A 260 12.67 14.18 4.15
CA TYR A 260 11.89 14.79 5.23
C TYR A 260 12.13 14.18 6.62
N ASN A 261 11.82 14.97 7.66
CA ASN A 261 11.97 14.57 9.05
C ASN A 261 10.68 13.91 9.56
N VAL A 262 10.77 12.66 10.02
CA VAL A 262 9.64 11.90 10.58
C VAL A 262 9.26 12.31 12.00
N GLY A 263 10.11 13.06 12.72
CA GLY A 263 9.86 13.45 14.12
C GLY A 263 8.49 14.10 14.37
N PRO A 264 8.07 15.12 13.58
CA PRO A 264 6.72 15.69 13.70
C PRO A 264 5.60 14.68 13.45
N ALA A 265 5.78 13.73 12.53
CA ALA A 265 4.81 12.67 12.27
C ALA A 265 4.70 11.71 13.47
N LEU A 266 5.83 11.31 14.07
CA LEU A 266 5.83 10.49 15.28
C LEU A 266 5.11 11.17 16.45
N ALA A 267 5.30 12.49 16.61
CA ALA A 267 4.61 13.26 17.65
C ALA A 267 3.08 13.30 17.42
N ASP A 268 2.64 13.42 16.17
CA ASP A 268 1.22 13.38 15.82
C ASP A 268 0.60 11.98 16.02
N ILE A 269 1.33 10.91 15.71
CA ILE A 269 0.87 9.52 15.92
C ILE A 269 0.47 9.32 17.39
N LEU A 270 1.24 9.87 18.34
CA LEU A 270 0.91 9.81 19.77
C LEU A 270 -0.40 10.51 20.13
N ARG A 271 -0.89 11.44 19.31
CA ARG A 271 -2.19 12.10 19.54
C ARG A 271 -3.36 11.15 19.24
N PHE A 272 -3.22 10.22 18.29
CA PHE A 272 -4.24 9.21 17.97
C PHE A 272 -4.39 8.13 19.06
N GLN A 273 -3.46 8.06 20.01
CA GLN A 273 -3.56 7.20 21.19
C GLN A 273 -4.30 7.88 22.36
N ARG A 274 -4.50 9.21 22.30
CA ARG A 274 -5.09 9.99 23.38
C ARG A 274 -6.59 10.16 23.18
N SER A 275 -7.36 9.64 24.13
CA SER A 275 -8.80 9.89 24.22
C SER A 275 -9.11 11.38 24.36
N GLY A 276 -10.28 11.81 23.87
CA GLY A 276 -10.75 13.20 23.96
C GLY A 276 -10.14 14.15 22.92
N THR A 277 -9.27 13.68 22.03
CA THR A 277 -8.74 14.50 20.92
C THR A 277 -9.74 14.66 19.78
N GLY A 278 -10.73 13.76 19.65
CA GLY A 278 -11.67 13.73 18.52
C GLY A 278 -11.05 13.26 17.20
N LEU A 279 -9.79 12.81 17.21
CA LEU A 279 -9.13 12.24 16.04
C LEU A 279 -9.65 10.84 15.75
N ASP A 280 -10.03 10.58 14.49
CA ASP A 280 -10.41 9.23 14.05
C ASP A 280 -9.15 8.43 13.66
N PRO A 281 -8.86 7.27 14.29
CA PRO A 281 -7.72 6.41 13.96
C PRO A 281 -7.57 6.06 12.47
N GLU A 282 -8.63 6.07 11.67
CA GLU A 282 -8.55 5.81 10.23
C GLU A 282 -7.75 6.90 9.49
N MET A 283 -7.61 8.09 10.08
CA MET A 283 -6.87 9.21 9.49
C MET A 283 -5.37 9.19 9.79
N LEU A 284 -4.88 8.19 10.55
CA LEU A 284 -3.47 8.07 10.93
C LEU A 284 -2.52 8.15 9.72
N PHE A 285 -2.91 7.56 8.59
CA PHE A 285 -2.12 7.57 7.36
C PHE A 285 -1.71 8.98 6.92
N MET A 286 -2.60 9.97 7.09
CA MET A 286 -2.37 11.34 6.64
C MET A 286 -1.18 12.01 7.36
N VAL A 287 -0.82 11.52 8.53
CA VAL A 287 0.26 12.06 9.36
C VAL A 287 1.62 11.86 8.72
N PHE A 288 1.84 10.69 8.13
CA PHE A 288 3.14 10.28 7.58
C PHE A 288 3.13 10.13 6.06
N PHE A 289 1.95 10.15 5.42
CA PHE A 289 1.86 10.00 3.98
C PHE A 289 2.68 11.05 3.23
N GLN A 290 3.67 10.60 2.48
CA GLN A 290 4.52 11.40 1.64
C GLN A 290 4.76 10.72 0.30
N GLU A 291 4.52 11.46 -0.77
CA GLU A 291 4.79 11.03 -2.14
C GLU A 291 6.29 10.77 -2.34
N SER A 292 6.64 9.64 -2.94
CA SER A 292 8.03 9.30 -3.24
C SER A 292 8.45 9.87 -4.59
N ALA A 293 8.84 11.15 -4.60
CA ALA A 293 9.34 11.81 -5.80
C ALA A 293 10.58 11.09 -6.38
N ASN A 294 11.39 10.45 -5.53
CA ASN A 294 12.56 9.69 -5.96
C ASN A 294 12.18 8.50 -6.87
N ASP A 295 11.15 7.76 -6.49
CA ASP A 295 10.77 6.52 -7.19
C ASP A 295 9.97 6.84 -8.44
N LEU A 296 9.10 7.85 -8.35
CA LEU A 296 8.40 8.39 -9.52
C LEU A 296 9.37 8.88 -10.60
N ARG A 297 10.52 9.46 -10.22
CA ARG A 297 11.56 9.87 -11.18
C ARG A 297 12.20 8.68 -11.87
N LYS A 298 12.60 7.66 -11.12
CA LYS A 298 13.21 6.44 -11.69
C LYS A 298 12.22 5.72 -12.61
N TRP A 299 10.95 5.68 -12.21
CA TRP A 299 9.89 5.12 -13.04
C TRP A 299 9.69 5.90 -14.34
N ALA A 300 9.62 7.24 -14.29
CA ALA A 300 9.55 8.08 -15.49
C ALA A 300 10.73 7.82 -16.44
N THR A 301 11.96 7.79 -15.92
CA THR A 301 13.16 7.52 -16.72
C THR A 301 13.04 6.18 -17.47
N LEU A 302 12.67 5.10 -16.78
CA LEU A 302 12.56 3.77 -17.38
C LEU A 302 11.46 3.71 -18.45
N LEU A 303 10.31 4.34 -18.19
CA LEU A 303 9.22 4.41 -19.19
C LEU A 303 9.62 5.23 -20.42
N ALA A 304 10.34 6.34 -20.24
CA ALA A 304 10.85 7.17 -21.33
C ALA A 304 11.99 6.51 -22.13
N GLU A 305 12.63 5.50 -21.55
CA GLU A 305 13.57 4.59 -22.23
C GLU A 305 12.84 3.47 -23.01
N GLY A 306 11.50 3.44 -22.96
CA GLY A 306 10.67 2.51 -23.71
C GLY A 306 10.31 1.24 -22.97
N ARG A 307 10.67 1.12 -21.68
CA ARG A 307 10.27 -0.01 -20.84
C ARG A 307 8.76 0.03 -20.58
N ARG A 308 8.11 -1.14 -20.55
CA ARG A 308 6.72 -1.30 -20.12
C ARG A 308 6.70 -1.95 -18.75
N ILE A 309 6.60 -1.14 -17.70
CA ILE A 309 6.70 -1.60 -16.30
C ILE A 309 5.65 -0.86 -15.47
N PRO A 310 4.74 -1.55 -14.76
CA PRO A 310 3.80 -0.90 -13.85
C PRO A 310 4.51 -0.38 -12.60
N GLY A 311 3.95 0.71 -12.05
CA GLY A 311 4.28 1.19 -10.71
C GLY A 311 3.20 0.74 -9.73
N VAL A 312 3.59 0.05 -8.65
CA VAL A 312 2.70 -0.40 -7.57
C VAL A 312 2.93 0.41 -6.29
N ALA A 313 1.92 0.47 -5.43
CA ALA A 313 2.07 0.87 -4.04
C ALA A 313 2.21 -0.36 -3.15
N ALA A 314 3.11 -0.28 -2.18
CA ALA A 314 3.45 -1.36 -1.26
C ALA A 314 3.25 -0.93 0.19
N SER A 315 2.86 -1.89 1.02
CA SER A 315 2.70 -1.67 2.46
C SER A 315 3.88 -2.16 3.26
N ASP A 316 4.54 -3.22 2.78
CA ASP A 316 5.56 -3.91 3.56
C ASP A 316 5.03 -4.27 4.97
N ALA A 317 3.82 -4.83 4.98
CA ALA A 317 3.00 -4.99 6.17
C ALA A 317 3.47 -6.17 7.03
N HIS A 318 3.73 -5.92 8.31
CA HIS A 318 4.32 -6.88 9.24
C HIS A 318 3.66 -6.95 10.65
N GLU A 319 2.79 -6.01 11.04
CA GLU A 319 2.35 -5.83 12.45
C GLU A 319 3.53 -5.78 13.46
N ASN A 320 4.47 -4.86 13.27
CA ASN A 320 5.65 -4.69 14.13
C ASN A 320 6.13 -3.23 14.32
N VAL A 321 5.43 -2.23 13.77
CA VAL A 321 5.88 -0.82 13.73
C VAL A 321 5.13 0.06 14.73
N LEU A 322 3.79 -0.05 14.78
CA LEU A 322 2.91 0.76 15.62
C LEU A 322 2.01 -0.17 16.49
N PRO A 323 2.63 -0.96 17.39
CA PRO A 323 1.95 -2.05 18.09
C PRO A 323 0.91 -1.58 19.11
N ALA A 324 1.01 -0.32 19.54
CA ALA A 324 0.12 0.25 20.53
C ALA A 324 -1.30 0.44 19.98
N PRO A 325 -2.34 0.12 20.78
CA PRO A 325 -3.71 0.38 20.40
C PRO A 325 -3.98 1.89 20.31
N LEU A 326 -4.82 2.27 19.35
CA LEU A 326 -5.35 3.62 19.20
C LEU A 326 -6.67 3.76 19.96
N THR A 327 -7.32 4.92 19.86
CA THR A 327 -8.59 5.21 20.56
C THR A 327 -9.74 4.27 20.18
N ASP A 328 -9.63 3.52 19.08
CA ASP A 328 -10.59 2.50 18.67
C ASP A 328 -10.26 1.07 19.15
N GLY A 329 -9.21 0.92 19.95
CA GLY A 329 -8.74 -0.35 20.49
C GLY A 329 -7.93 -1.20 19.51
N GLU A 330 -7.78 -0.77 18.26
CA GLU A 330 -6.99 -1.48 17.25
C GLU A 330 -5.57 -0.90 17.18
N ARG A 331 -4.59 -1.75 16.85
CA ARG A 331 -3.19 -1.36 16.66
C ARG A 331 -3.06 -0.38 15.50
N GLY A 332 -2.11 0.55 15.61
CA GLY A 332 -1.83 1.52 14.55
C GLY A 332 -1.28 0.89 13.26
N ASP A 333 -0.71 -0.31 13.36
CA ASP A 333 -0.14 -1.09 12.27
C ASP A 333 -0.89 -2.39 11.97
N SER A 334 -2.10 -2.55 12.52
CA SER A 334 -2.96 -3.72 12.22
C SER A 334 -3.09 -3.95 10.71
N TYR A 335 -3.10 -5.22 10.29
CA TYR A 335 -3.22 -5.57 8.86
C TYR A 335 -4.43 -4.90 8.21
N ARG A 336 -5.57 -4.82 8.92
CA ARG A 336 -6.78 -4.18 8.37
C ARG A 336 -6.53 -2.71 8.06
N ARG A 337 -5.90 -1.96 8.97
CA ARG A 337 -5.63 -0.54 8.76
C ARG A 337 -4.66 -0.35 7.59
N VAL A 338 -3.58 -1.13 7.57
CA VAL A 338 -2.54 -1.04 6.55
C VAL A 338 -3.09 -1.41 5.16
N PHE A 339 -3.81 -2.53 5.03
CA PHE A 339 -4.43 -2.95 3.76
C PHE A 339 -5.56 -2.03 3.27
N ARG A 340 -6.01 -1.09 4.10
CA ARG A 340 -7.05 -0.11 3.75
C ARG A 340 -6.46 1.22 3.28
N TRP A 341 -5.16 1.48 3.44
CA TRP A 341 -4.59 2.77 3.08
C TRP A 341 -4.50 3.00 1.58
N PHE A 342 -4.25 1.93 0.82
CA PHE A 342 -4.25 1.96 -0.63
C PHE A 342 -4.50 0.55 -1.19
N SER A 343 -4.79 0.51 -2.49
CA SER A 343 -4.92 -0.70 -3.26
C SER A 343 -4.20 -0.57 -4.61
N ASN A 344 -3.77 -1.70 -5.16
CA ASN A 344 -3.40 -1.83 -6.55
C ASN A 344 -4.60 -2.44 -7.29
N GLU A 345 -5.34 -1.64 -8.04
CA GLU A 345 -6.54 -2.06 -8.77
C GLU A 345 -6.13 -2.66 -10.12
N LEU A 346 -6.08 -4.00 -10.20
CA LEU A 346 -5.76 -4.75 -11.40
C LEU A 346 -6.98 -4.84 -12.32
N TRP A 347 -6.77 -4.71 -13.63
CA TRP A 347 -7.80 -4.88 -14.64
C TRP A 347 -7.71 -6.28 -15.25
N VAL A 348 -8.64 -7.14 -14.82
CA VAL A 348 -8.68 -8.54 -15.17
C VAL A 348 -9.85 -8.82 -16.13
N ARG A 349 -9.61 -9.68 -17.13
CA ARG A 349 -10.68 -10.24 -17.98
C ARG A 349 -11.07 -11.63 -17.47
N GLY A 350 -12.36 -11.93 -17.48
CA GLY A 350 -12.86 -13.25 -17.10
C GLY A 350 -12.72 -13.53 -15.61
N GLU A 351 -12.38 -14.76 -15.23
CA GLU A 351 -12.21 -15.12 -13.81
C GLU A 351 -10.86 -14.61 -13.27
N LEU A 352 -10.87 -14.18 -12.00
CA LEU A 352 -9.63 -13.95 -11.26
C LEU A 352 -8.92 -15.29 -11.00
N THR A 353 -7.81 -15.50 -11.70
CA THR A 353 -6.91 -16.64 -11.56
C THR A 353 -5.50 -16.12 -11.31
N ARG A 354 -4.56 -17.00 -10.95
CA ARG A 354 -3.14 -16.63 -10.88
C ARG A 354 -2.65 -16.05 -12.20
N GLU A 355 -2.96 -16.71 -13.32
CA GLU A 355 -2.55 -16.26 -14.65
C GLU A 355 -3.11 -14.87 -14.97
N SER A 356 -4.40 -14.63 -14.73
CA SER A 356 -5.01 -13.34 -15.08
C SER A 356 -4.55 -12.19 -14.19
N ALA A 357 -4.23 -12.43 -12.91
CA ALA A 357 -3.60 -11.45 -12.02
C ALA A 357 -2.16 -11.12 -12.44
N VAL A 358 -1.35 -12.15 -12.75
CA VAL A 358 0.03 -12.00 -13.23
C VAL A 358 0.06 -11.29 -14.59
N GLU A 359 -0.86 -11.63 -15.49
CA GLU A 359 -0.97 -10.99 -16.79
C GLU A 359 -1.35 -9.51 -16.68
N ALA A 360 -2.27 -9.15 -15.77
CA ALA A 360 -2.64 -7.75 -15.52
C ALA A 360 -1.43 -6.91 -15.07
N LEU A 361 -0.58 -7.43 -14.17
CA LEU A 361 0.67 -6.76 -13.79
C LEU A 361 1.65 -6.69 -14.97
N ARG A 362 1.92 -7.82 -15.65
CA ARG A 362 2.86 -7.89 -16.78
C ARG A 362 2.51 -6.89 -17.88
N GLU A 363 1.23 -6.76 -18.20
CA GLU A 363 0.73 -5.86 -19.25
C GLU A 363 0.48 -4.43 -18.75
N SER A 364 0.85 -4.11 -17.50
CA SER A 364 0.63 -2.80 -16.88
C SER A 364 -0.84 -2.36 -16.90
N ARG A 365 -1.77 -3.30 -16.72
CA ARG A 365 -3.22 -3.03 -16.67
C ARG A 365 -3.67 -2.83 -15.23
N MET A 366 -3.23 -1.74 -14.63
CA MET A 366 -3.57 -1.40 -13.25
C MET A 366 -3.44 0.07 -12.91
N PHE A 367 -4.05 0.49 -11.81
CA PHE A 367 -3.79 1.77 -11.16
C PHE A 367 -3.71 1.62 -9.64
N VAL A 368 -2.93 2.46 -8.98
CA VAL A 368 -2.92 2.61 -7.53
C VAL A 368 -4.06 3.53 -7.12
N ALA A 369 -4.82 3.18 -6.08
CA ALA A 369 -5.77 4.06 -5.41
C ALA A 369 -5.38 4.24 -3.94
N PHE A 370 -5.24 5.47 -3.47
CA PHE A 370 -5.02 5.77 -2.05
C PHE A 370 -6.37 5.81 -1.31
N GLU A 371 -6.86 4.63 -0.95
CA GLU A 371 -8.13 4.33 -0.27
C GLU A 371 -8.29 5.01 1.11
N ALA A 372 -7.19 5.46 1.73
CA ALA A 372 -7.22 6.30 2.93
C ALA A 372 -8.06 7.58 2.74
N PHE A 373 -8.11 8.12 1.52
CA PHE A 373 -8.88 9.32 1.17
C PHE A 373 -10.30 8.99 0.65
N GLY A 374 -10.69 7.73 0.66
CA GLY A 374 -11.94 7.22 0.08
C GLY A 374 -11.76 6.63 -1.31
N THR A 375 -12.69 5.79 -1.74
CA THR A 375 -12.57 5.02 -2.98
C THR A 375 -12.89 5.85 -4.23
N PRO A 376 -11.96 5.97 -5.21
CA PRO A 376 -12.13 6.77 -6.45
C PRO A 376 -13.01 6.09 -7.52
N VAL A 377 -14.31 5.98 -7.26
CA VAL A 377 -15.22 5.33 -8.23
C VAL A 377 -15.42 6.16 -9.50
N GLY A 378 -15.48 5.47 -10.64
CA GLY A 378 -15.67 6.08 -11.96
C GLY A 378 -14.39 6.56 -12.63
N PHE A 379 -13.21 6.37 -12.02
CA PHE A 379 -11.94 6.63 -12.70
C PHE A 379 -11.81 5.73 -13.95
N SER A 380 -11.40 6.33 -15.07
CA SER A 380 -11.06 5.62 -16.29
C SER A 380 -9.97 6.38 -17.04
N TYR A 381 -9.04 5.68 -17.67
CA TYR A 381 -8.02 6.28 -18.52
C TYR A 381 -7.86 5.44 -19.80
N THR A 382 -8.08 6.07 -20.95
CA THR A 382 -8.15 5.38 -22.25
C THR A 382 -7.51 6.20 -23.36
N ALA A 383 -7.20 5.56 -24.48
CA ALA A 383 -6.85 6.23 -25.73
C ALA A 383 -7.84 5.88 -26.83
N GLN A 384 -8.28 6.88 -27.60
CA GLN A 384 -9.29 6.72 -28.64
C GLN A 384 -8.72 7.07 -30.03
N THR A 385 -8.92 6.19 -31.01
CA THR A 385 -8.67 6.47 -32.44
C THR A 385 -9.88 6.06 -33.27
N GLY A 386 -10.64 7.05 -33.74
CA GLY A 386 -11.94 6.82 -34.38
C GLY A 386 -12.89 6.07 -33.43
N ALA A 387 -13.32 4.87 -33.82
CA ALA A 387 -14.21 4.01 -33.01
C ALA A 387 -13.46 3.04 -32.07
N ARG A 388 -12.13 2.99 -32.11
CA ARG A 388 -11.33 2.08 -31.28
C ARG A 388 -10.93 2.75 -29.98
N THR A 389 -11.04 2.01 -28.87
CA THR A 389 -10.59 2.42 -27.54
C THR A 389 -9.52 1.43 -27.06
N ARG A 390 -8.45 1.97 -26.50
CA ARG A 390 -7.36 1.25 -25.83
C ARG A 390 -7.34 1.59 -24.35
N GLU A 391 -7.00 0.61 -23.52
CA GLU A 391 -6.86 0.71 -22.07
C GLU A 391 -5.46 1.12 -21.63
N ILE A 392 -5.36 1.47 -20.35
CA ILE A 392 -4.10 1.52 -19.61
C ILE A 392 -3.26 0.26 -19.87
N GLY A 393 -1.95 0.44 -20.04
CA GLY A 393 -1.01 -0.63 -20.35
C GLY A 393 -0.89 -0.96 -21.84
N GLU A 394 -1.86 -0.59 -22.68
CA GLU A 394 -1.84 -0.87 -24.12
C GLU A 394 -1.02 0.17 -24.92
N GLU A 395 -0.71 -0.19 -26.16
CA GLU A 395 -0.01 0.67 -27.11
C GLU A 395 -0.95 1.24 -28.18
N ILE A 396 -0.62 2.43 -28.68
CA ILE A 396 -1.34 3.09 -29.77
C ILE A 396 -0.37 3.88 -30.65
N MET A 397 -0.64 3.96 -31.96
CA MET A 397 0.24 4.65 -32.90
C MET A 397 -0.03 6.15 -32.90
N LEU A 398 1.02 6.97 -32.81
CA LEU A 398 0.94 8.43 -32.92
C LEU A 398 0.31 8.87 -34.25
N SER A 399 0.61 8.14 -35.34
CA SER A 399 0.08 8.42 -36.68
C SER A 399 -1.44 8.31 -36.78
N GLU A 400 -2.11 7.67 -35.82
CA GLU A 400 -3.56 7.59 -35.75
C GLU A 400 -4.20 8.82 -35.05
N ALA A 401 -3.38 9.79 -34.61
CA ALA A 401 -3.79 10.96 -33.85
C ALA A 401 -4.66 10.60 -32.62
N PRO A 402 -4.15 9.76 -31.70
CA PRO A 402 -4.94 9.25 -30.59
C PRO A 402 -5.35 10.36 -29.62
N VAL A 403 -6.56 10.28 -29.09
CA VAL A 403 -7.02 11.15 -28.00
C VAL A 403 -6.93 10.38 -26.70
N LEU A 404 -6.00 10.78 -25.83
CA LEU A 404 -5.92 10.29 -24.46
C LEU A 404 -7.04 10.95 -23.65
N ARG A 405 -7.84 10.18 -22.93
CA ARG A 405 -8.96 10.68 -22.12
C ARG A 405 -8.92 10.05 -20.73
N ALA A 406 -8.89 10.89 -19.70
CA ALA A 406 -9.10 10.46 -18.33
C ALA A 406 -10.42 11.02 -17.78
N THR A 407 -11.18 10.16 -17.09
CA THR A 407 -12.45 10.49 -16.46
C THR A 407 -12.23 10.78 -14.98
N ARG A 408 -12.82 11.87 -14.51
CA ARG A 408 -12.71 12.32 -13.13
C ARG A 408 -13.49 11.38 -12.19
N PRO A 409 -12.84 10.77 -11.17
CA PRO A 409 -13.56 9.98 -10.19
C PRO A 409 -14.31 10.84 -9.18
N ARG A 410 -15.15 10.19 -8.38
CA ARG A 410 -15.77 10.75 -7.17
C ARG A 410 -15.49 9.84 -5.97
N VAL A 411 -15.56 10.39 -4.76
CA VAL A 411 -15.46 9.58 -3.54
C VAL A 411 -16.71 8.71 -3.46
N ASN A 412 -16.51 7.40 -3.34
CA ASN A 412 -17.61 6.45 -3.21
C ASN A 412 -18.48 6.78 -2.00
N ALA A 413 -19.80 6.80 -2.20
CA ALA A 413 -20.79 7.01 -1.14
C ALA A 413 -20.48 8.16 -0.17
N LEU A 414 -19.96 9.28 -0.69
CA LEU A 414 -19.67 10.46 0.13
C LEU A 414 -20.95 10.98 0.79
N ASP A 415 -20.92 11.10 2.12
CA ASP A 415 -22.02 11.67 2.89
C ASP A 415 -22.22 13.15 2.51
N PRO A 416 -23.44 13.58 2.15
CA PRO A 416 -23.72 14.94 1.70
C PRO A 416 -23.53 16.01 2.79
N SER A 417 -23.46 15.63 4.06
CA SER A 417 -23.14 16.54 5.17
C SER A 417 -21.65 16.90 5.25
N LEU A 418 -20.77 16.10 4.63
CA LEU A 418 -19.33 16.33 4.65
C LEU A 418 -18.89 17.36 3.60
N PRO A 419 -17.80 18.12 3.86
CA PRO A 419 -17.25 19.03 2.86
C PRO A 419 -16.87 18.30 1.57
N THR A 420 -17.17 18.88 0.40
CA THR A 420 -16.77 18.28 -0.88
C THR A 420 -15.25 18.37 -1.07
N PRO A 421 -14.56 17.27 -1.44
CA PRO A 421 -13.13 17.32 -1.75
C PRO A 421 -12.85 18.14 -3.01
N SER A 422 -11.67 18.74 -3.06
CA SER A 422 -11.15 19.32 -4.30
C SER A 422 -10.35 18.24 -5.04
N ILE A 423 -10.62 18.03 -6.33
CA ILE A 423 -9.94 17.02 -7.14
C ILE A 423 -9.30 17.71 -8.35
N ARG A 424 -8.07 17.31 -8.69
CA ARG A 424 -7.36 17.74 -9.90
C ARG A 424 -6.94 16.52 -10.69
N LEU A 425 -7.32 16.47 -11.96
CA LEU A 425 -6.95 15.39 -12.88
C LEU A 425 -5.84 15.87 -13.82
N ARG A 426 -4.81 15.05 -14.02
CA ARG A 426 -3.62 15.40 -14.80
C ARG A 426 -3.30 14.29 -15.79
N LEU A 427 -2.88 14.65 -17.00
CA LEU A 427 -2.20 13.76 -17.93
C LEU A 427 -0.72 14.13 -17.96
N LEU A 428 0.14 13.14 -17.76
CA LEU A 428 1.57 13.29 -17.58
C LEU A 428 2.32 12.46 -18.62
N ARG A 429 3.36 13.04 -19.23
CA ARG A 429 4.32 12.33 -20.09
C ARG A 429 5.60 12.04 -19.30
N ALA A 430 6.11 10.82 -19.41
CA ALA A 430 7.39 10.45 -18.84
C ALA A 430 8.55 11.05 -19.64
N GLU A 431 9.52 11.65 -18.95
CA GLU A 431 10.74 12.19 -19.56
C GLU A 431 11.97 11.37 -19.18
N ARG A 432 12.98 11.37 -20.06
CA ARG A 432 14.28 10.73 -19.77
C ARG A 432 15.01 11.38 -18.60
N SER A 433 14.75 12.66 -18.31
CA SER A 433 15.25 13.35 -17.12
C SER A 433 14.70 12.80 -15.81
N GLY A 434 13.67 11.93 -15.87
CA GLY A 434 12.90 11.47 -14.72
C GLY A 434 11.73 12.40 -14.38
N GLU A 435 11.52 13.49 -15.12
CA GLU A 435 10.38 14.36 -14.90
C GLU A 435 9.08 13.77 -15.46
N TRP A 436 7.96 14.14 -14.84
CA TRP A 436 6.62 13.90 -15.34
C TRP A 436 6.04 15.22 -15.87
N THR A 437 6.14 15.45 -17.17
CA THR A 437 5.63 16.67 -17.81
C THR A 437 4.10 16.64 -17.86
N GLU A 438 3.46 17.62 -17.24
CA GLU A 438 2.02 17.84 -17.37
C GLU A 438 1.67 18.33 -18.78
N VAL A 439 0.92 17.51 -19.52
CA VAL A 439 0.50 17.82 -20.89
C VAL A 439 -0.94 18.30 -20.97
N ALA A 440 -1.75 17.98 -19.94
CA ALA A 440 -3.09 18.52 -19.76
C ALA A 440 -3.54 18.34 -18.30
N ALA A 441 -4.43 19.21 -17.82
CA ALA A 441 -5.07 19.06 -16.51
C ALA A 441 -6.49 19.66 -16.48
N SER A 442 -7.26 19.26 -15.47
CA SER A 442 -8.61 19.76 -15.21
C SER A 442 -8.96 19.71 -13.72
N ASP A 443 -9.50 20.81 -13.20
CA ASP A 443 -9.96 20.93 -11.81
C ASP A 443 -11.47 20.71 -11.64
N THR A 444 -12.22 20.69 -12.75
CA THR A 444 -13.70 20.70 -12.72
C THR A 444 -14.33 19.50 -13.43
N GLY A 445 -13.59 18.77 -14.27
CA GLY A 445 -14.15 17.66 -15.03
C GLY A 445 -13.11 16.70 -15.57
N ASP A 446 -13.49 15.97 -16.61
CA ASP A 446 -12.59 15.10 -17.37
C ASP A 446 -11.47 15.89 -18.05
N VAL A 447 -10.43 15.19 -18.51
CA VAL A 447 -9.33 15.77 -19.27
C VAL A 447 -9.06 14.95 -20.52
N SER A 448 -8.70 15.63 -21.61
CA SER A 448 -8.29 15.00 -22.85
C SER A 448 -7.06 15.67 -23.44
N PHE A 449 -6.21 14.89 -24.11
CA PHE A 449 -5.01 15.37 -24.77
C PHE A 449 -4.74 14.57 -26.04
N THR A 450 -4.34 15.25 -27.13
CA THR A 450 -3.89 14.59 -28.36
C THR A 450 -2.36 14.66 -28.41
N PRO A 451 -1.64 13.54 -28.23
CA PRO A 451 -0.18 13.52 -28.28
C PRO A 451 0.35 13.98 -29.64
N THR A 452 1.43 14.75 -29.61
CA THR A 452 2.20 15.17 -30.78
C THR A 452 3.58 14.49 -30.84
N THR A 453 3.91 13.70 -29.82
CA THR A 453 5.18 12.97 -29.69
C THR A 453 4.91 11.57 -29.20
N ALA A 454 5.71 10.60 -29.63
CA ALA A 454 5.73 9.27 -29.02
C ALA A 454 6.23 9.34 -27.57
N GLY A 455 5.78 8.41 -26.73
CA GLY A 455 6.16 8.36 -25.32
C GLY A 455 5.17 7.57 -24.46
N ALA A 456 5.51 7.44 -23.17
CA ALA A 456 4.62 6.88 -22.16
C ALA A 456 3.83 8.00 -21.47
N TYR A 457 2.50 7.86 -21.45
CA TYR A 457 1.59 8.84 -20.87
C TYR A 457 0.77 8.18 -19.76
N ARG A 458 0.68 8.79 -18.58
CA ARG A 458 -0.18 8.32 -17.49
C ARG A 458 -1.17 9.38 -17.05
N ALA A 459 -2.30 8.96 -16.51
CA ALA A 459 -3.19 9.81 -15.74
C ALA A 459 -2.84 9.78 -14.24
N GLU A 460 -2.98 10.93 -13.60
CA GLU A 460 -2.86 11.09 -12.14
C GLU A 460 -4.08 11.88 -11.64
N VAL A 461 -4.66 11.41 -10.54
CA VAL A 461 -5.70 12.15 -9.82
C VAL A 461 -5.08 12.63 -8.52
N ARG A 462 -5.21 13.93 -8.22
CA ARG A 462 -4.86 14.52 -6.94
C ARG A 462 -6.13 14.94 -6.19
N ILE A 463 -6.12 14.85 -4.88
CA ILE A 463 -7.23 15.19 -3.99
C ILE A 463 -6.74 16.11 -2.87
N THR A 464 -7.49 17.14 -2.55
CA THR A 464 -7.48 17.78 -1.23
C THR A 464 -8.68 17.21 -0.48
N PRO A 465 -8.48 16.29 0.48
CA PRO A 465 -9.56 15.45 1.03
C PRO A 465 -10.37 16.20 2.10
N ARG A 466 -11.01 17.31 1.74
CA ARG A 466 -11.75 18.17 2.70
C ARG A 466 -12.85 17.44 3.45
N HIS A 467 -13.42 16.39 2.87
CA HIS A 467 -14.43 15.54 3.52
C HIS A 467 -13.89 14.82 4.76
N VAL A 468 -12.57 14.68 4.91
CA VAL A 468 -11.96 14.03 6.08
C VAL A 468 -11.58 15.02 7.19
N GLN A 469 -11.68 16.32 6.93
CA GLN A 469 -11.33 17.37 7.89
C GLN A 469 -12.09 17.25 9.24
N PRO A 470 -13.40 16.91 9.28
CA PRO A 470 -14.12 16.75 10.55
C PRO A 470 -13.56 15.67 11.48
N TYR A 471 -12.77 14.73 10.96
CA TYR A 471 -12.15 13.63 11.71
C TYR A 471 -10.73 13.95 12.20
N LEU A 472 -10.25 15.17 11.93
CA LEU A 472 -8.89 15.63 12.20
C LEU A 472 -8.84 16.96 12.97
N PRO A 473 -9.62 17.13 14.06
CA PRO A 473 -9.60 18.38 14.84
C PRO A 473 -8.20 18.75 15.33
N GLY A 474 -7.76 19.97 15.04
CA GLY A 474 -6.44 20.46 15.41
C GLY A 474 -5.28 19.81 14.62
N MET A 475 -5.58 19.27 13.44
CA MET A 475 -4.64 18.74 12.45
C MET A 475 -4.93 19.26 11.04
N GLU A 476 -5.50 20.46 10.91
CA GLU A 476 -5.94 21.06 9.65
C GLU A 476 -4.79 21.24 8.65
N ARG A 477 -3.54 21.31 9.13
CA ARG A 477 -2.34 21.34 8.28
C ARG A 477 -2.18 20.10 7.39
N LEU A 478 -2.84 19.00 7.71
CA LEU A 478 -2.84 17.78 6.90
C LEU A 478 -3.78 17.90 5.68
N MET A 479 -4.63 18.93 5.62
CA MET A 479 -5.54 19.21 4.50
C MET A 479 -4.80 19.89 3.34
N ARG A 480 -3.97 19.10 2.67
CA ARG A 480 -3.21 19.50 1.48
C ARG A 480 -3.57 18.65 0.28
N GLU A 481 -3.20 19.12 -0.91
CA GLU A 481 -3.31 18.31 -2.11
C GLU A 481 -2.32 17.14 -2.05
N VAL A 482 -2.81 15.93 -2.28
CA VAL A 482 -2.07 14.68 -2.30
C VAL A 482 -2.47 13.85 -3.51
N PRO A 483 -1.61 12.96 -4.02
CA PRO A 483 -2.03 11.95 -4.98
C PRO A 483 -3.16 11.08 -4.41
N TRP A 484 -4.11 10.75 -5.28
CA TRP A 484 -5.23 9.86 -4.98
C TRP A 484 -5.23 8.64 -5.90
N VAL A 485 -4.85 8.82 -7.17
CA VAL A 485 -4.69 7.74 -8.15
C VAL A 485 -3.40 7.91 -8.93
N TYR A 486 -2.64 6.83 -9.06
CA TYR A 486 -1.59 6.69 -10.07
C TYR A 486 -1.99 5.61 -11.07
N SER A 487 -2.21 5.98 -12.33
CA SER A 487 -2.43 4.97 -13.38
C SER A 487 -1.14 4.49 -14.00
N SER A 488 -1.16 3.27 -14.51
CA SER A 488 -0.17 2.82 -15.49
C SER A 488 -0.26 3.64 -16.78
N ALA A 489 0.82 3.61 -17.56
CA ALA A 489 0.90 4.38 -18.79
C ALA A 489 0.14 3.73 -19.97
N ILE A 490 -0.32 4.56 -20.89
CA ILE A 490 -0.59 4.21 -22.29
C ILE A 490 0.64 4.59 -23.11
N TYR A 491 1.07 3.70 -24.00
CA TYR A 491 2.30 3.87 -24.78
C TYR A 491 1.97 4.35 -26.20
N VAL A 492 2.33 5.59 -26.51
CA VAL A 492 2.16 6.19 -27.83
C VAL A 492 3.43 5.94 -28.64
N ARG A 493 3.31 5.30 -29.81
CA ARG A 493 4.43 4.85 -30.64
C ARG A 493 4.58 5.62 -31.94
#